data_AF-A0A0K2U4T4-F1
#
_entry.id   AF-A0A0K2U4T4-F1
#
_cell.length_a   1.000
_cell.length_b   1.000
_cell.length_c   1.000
_cell.angle_alpha   90.00
_cell.angle_beta   90.00
_cell.angle_gamma   90.00
#
_symmetry.space_group_name_H-M   'P 1'
#
loop_
_entity.id
_entity.type
_entity.pdbx_description
1 polymer ?
#
loop_
_entity_poly.entity_id
_entity_poly.type
_entity_poly.pdbx_seq_one_letter_code
_entity_poly.pdbx_strand_id
1 'polypeptide(L)'
;PKRSVIYKSVKITSKDEEYAKVMTLKNQSATRWSLRYDAVHAVSLGIVRIMKTLIIMRKDKDTLSSSTATSLLNSIFSHEFVFGIELLKTLLRYKSSLSDELQ
;
A
#
# COMPACT_ATOMS: atom_id res chain seq x y z
N PRO A 1 -24.83 13.79 9.29
CA PRO A 1 -24.35 13.18 10.56
C PRO A 1 -23.04 12.42 10.33
N LYS A 2 -22.01 12.64 11.15
CA LYS A 2 -20.74 11.89 11.06
C LYS A 2 -21.04 10.38 11.20
N ARG A 3 -20.44 9.53 10.35
CA ARG A 3 -20.73 8.08 10.29
C ARG A 3 -20.53 7.37 11.63
N SER A 4 -19.64 7.90 12.47
CA SER A 4 -19.44 7.46 13.86
C SER A 4 -20.68 7.60 14.76
N VAL A 5 -21.53 8.59 14.51
CA VAL A 5 -22.78 8.80 15.25
C VAL A 5 -23.83 7.79 14.84
N ILE A 6 -23.90 7.48 13.55
CA ILE A 6 -24.84 6.48 13.00
C ILE A 6 -24.43 5.08 13.48
N TYR A 7 -23.14 4.74 13.42
CA TYR A 7 -22.62 3.46 13.92
C TYR A 7 -22.90 3.25 15.42
N LYS A 8 -22.73 4.29 16.24
CA LYS A 8 -23.00 4.23 17.68
C LYS A 8 -24.49 4.18 18.04
N SER A 9 -25.37 4.55 17.12
CA SER A 9 -26.82 4.54 17.35
C SER A 9 -27.46 3.16 17.15
N VAL A 10 -26.73 2.20 16.57
CA VAL A 10 -27.19 0.83 16.40
C VAL A 10 -26.93 0.05 17.69
N LYS A 11 -27.99 -0.20 18.47
CA LYS A 11 -27.93 -1.08 19.65
C LYS A 11 -28.09 -2.54 19.22
N ILE A 12 -27.03 -3.33 19.35
CA ILE A 12 -27.07 -4.78 19.18
C ILE A 12 -27.37 -5.40 20.55
N THR A 13 -28.50 -6.09 20.67
CA THR A 13 -28.90 -6.74 21.92
C THR A 13 -28.14 -8.05 22.17
N SER A 14 -27.59 -8.12 23.38
CA SER A 14 -27.35 -9.30 24.24
C SER A 14 -26.23 -10.28 23.88
N LYS A 15 -25.29 -10.39 24.83
CA LYS A 15 -24.15 -11.34 24.99
C LYS A 15 -22.80 -10.97 24.37
N ASP A 16 -22.75 -10.04 23.43
CA ASP A 16 -21.48 -9.62 22.82
C ASP A 16 -20.73 -8.53 23.57
N GLU A 17 -21.28 -7.90 24.61
CA GLU A 17 -20.62 -6.76 25.29
C GLU A 17 -19.29 -7.12 25.97
N GLU A 18 -19.13 -8.37 26.43
CA GLU A 18 -17.88 -8.87 27.01
C GLU A 18 -16.86 -9.27 25.92
N TYR A 19 -17.34 -9.86 24.82
CA TYR A 19 -16.52 -10.15 23.63
C TYR A 19 -16.12 -8.88 22.88
N ALA A 20 -16.94 -7.82 22.89
CA ALA A 20 -16.72 -6.55 22.22
C ALA A 20 -15.66 -5.68 22.91
N LYS A 21 -15.47 -5.81 24.23
CA LYS A 21 -14.33 -5.17 24.92
C LYS A 21 -13.00 -5.77 24.48
N VAL A 22 -12.93 -7.09 24.29
CA VAL A 22 -11.73 -7.81 23.82
C VAL A 22 -11.56 -7.70 22.30
N MET A 23 -12.66 -7.56 21.56
CA MET A 23 -12.70 -7.22 20.14
C MET A 23 -12.86 -5.71 19.91
N THR A 24 -12.22 -4.89 20.76
CA THR A 24 -11.71 -3.60 20.27
C THR A 24 -10.58 -3.96 19.30
N LEU A 25 -10.94 -4.52 18.14
CA LEU A 25 -10.07 -4.75 17.00
C LEU A 25 -9.34 -3.44 16.81
N LYS A 26 -8.09 -3.42 17.27
CA LYS A 26 -7.18 -2.29 17.22
C LYS A 26 -7.36 -1.68 15.84
N ASN A 27 -8.05 -0.55 15.83
CA ASN A 27 -8.83 -0.07 14.71
C ASN A 27 -8.20 -0.43 13.36
N GLN A 28 -8.58 -1.56 12.75
CA GLN A 28 -8.02 -1.93 11.46
C GLN A 28 -8.51 -0.98 10.36
N SER A 29 -9.46 -0.08 10.66
CA SER A 29 -9.80 1.05 9.78
C SER A 29 -8.80 2.22 9.88
N ALA A 30 -7.84 2.18 10.80
CA ALA A 30 -6.64 3.03 10.77
C ALA A 30 -5.51 2.39 9.94
N THR A 31 -5.83 1.42 9.08
CA THR A 31 -4.92 1.04 7.99
C THR A 31 -4.69 2.26 7.12
N ARG A 32 -3.45 2.75 7.17
CA ARG A 32 -2.81 3.79 6.37
C ARG A 32 -2.84 3.48 4.86
N TRP A 33 -3.98 3.07 4.31
CA TRP A 33 -4.14 2.68 2.91
C TRP A 33 -3.84 3.85 1.98
N SER A 34 -4.16 5.08 2.39
CA SER A 34 -3.75 6.32 1.71
C SER A 34 -2.23 6.42 1.61
N LEU A 35 -1.50 6.34 2.73
CA LEU A 35 -0.02 6.34 2.71
C LEU A 35 0.58 5.19 1.88
N ARG A 36 -0.06 4.02 1.86
CA ARG A 36 0.37 2.89 1.01
C ARG A 36 0.10 3.17 -0.47
N TYR A 37 -1.03 3.79 -0.80
CA TYR A 37 -1.34 4.25 -2.15
C TYR A 37 -0.35 5.32 -2.60
N ASP A 38 -0.07 6.32 -1.77
CA ASP A 38 0.87 7.39 -2.06
C ASP A 38 2.28 6.85 -2.30
N ALA A 39 2.71 5.85 -1.52
CA ALA A 39 3.99 5.18 -1.74
C ALA A 39 4.04 4.42 -3.08
N VAL A 40 3.01 3.63 -3.39
CA VAL A 40 2.92 2.90 -4.68
C VAL A 40 2.82 3.89 -5.85
N HIS A 41 2.09 4.99 -5.68
CA HIS A 41 1.96 6.04 -6.68
C HIS A 41 3.28 6.77 -6.91
N ALA A 42 4.01 7.13 -5.84
CA ALA A 42 5.33 7.75 -5.93
C ALA A 42 6.35 6.84 -6.63
N VAL A 43 6.34 5.54 -6.34
CA VAL A 43 7.16 4.55 -7.06
C VAL A 43 6.77 4.49 -8.53
N SER A 44 5.47 4.46 -8.84
CA SER A 44 4.98 4.44 -10.23
C SER A 44 5.38 5.69 -11.01
N LEU A 45 5.36 6.88 -10.39
CA LEU A 45 5.80 8.14 -11.00
C LEU A 45 7.32 8.20 -11.13
N GLY A 46 8.05 7.64 -10.16
CA GLY A 46 9.50 7.63 -10.10
C GLY A 46 10.17 6.51 -10.91
N ILE A 47 9.41 5.53 -11.41
CA ILE A 47 9.97 4.27 -11.95
C ILE A 47 10.96 4.51 -13.10
N VAL A 48 10.69 5.47 -13.98
CA VAL A 48 11.59 5.84 -15.09
C VAL A 48 12.90 6.41 -14.56
N ARG A 49 12.87 7.22 -13.51
CA ARG A 49 14.07 7.78 -12.88
C ARG A 49 14.87 6.67 -12.19
N ILE A 50 14.20 5.77 -11.46
CA ILE A 50 14.82 4.62 -10.81
C ILE A 50 15.53 3.74 -11.85
N MET A 51 14.87 3.41 -12.96
CA MET A 51 15.46 2.63 -14.05
C MET A 51 16.70 3.30 -14.64
N LYS A 52 16.63 4.61 -14.93
CA LYS A 52 17.78 5.35 -15.46
C LYS A 52 18.96 5.33 -14.49
N THR A 53 18.72 5.53 -13.20
CA THR A 53 19.76 5.45 -12.16
C THR A 53 20.41 4.07 -12.13
N LEU A 54 19.61 3.01 -12.13
CA LEU A 54 20.12 1.63 -12.12
C LEU A 54 20.91 1.29 -13.39
N ILE A 55 20.50 1.81 -14.57
CA ILE A 55 21.27 1.64 -15.82
C ILE A 55 22.65 2.31 -15.74
N ILE A 56 22.74 3.47 -15.08
CA ILE A 56 24.01 4.16 -14.85
C ILE A 56 24.87 3.37 -13.85
N MET A 57 24.30 2.99 -12.71
CA MET A 57 24.99 2.21 -11.67
C MET A 57 25.44 0.83 -12.15
N ARG A 58 24.75 0.23 -13.13
CA ARG A 58 25.20 -1.01 -13.75
C ARG A 58 26.58 -0.88 -14.41
N LYS A 59 26.95 0.31 -14.85
CA LYS A 59 28.26 0.59 -15.48
C LYS A 59 29.32 1.04 -14.47
N ASP A 60 29.00 1.00 -13.18
CA ASP A 60 29.92 1.43 -12.14
C ASP A 60 31.14 0.49 -12.04
N LYS A 61 32.26 1.03 -11.56
CA LYS A 61 33.53 0.27 -11.42
C LYS A 61 33.47 -0.71 -10.25
N ASP A 62 32.67 -0.37 -9.22
CA ASP A 62 32.42 -1.28 -8.11
C ASP A 62 31.52 -2.44 -8.56
N THR A 63 32.09 -3.66 -8.51
CA THR A 63 31.40 -4.88 -8.93
C THR A 63 30.18 -5.20 -8.07
N LEU A 64 30.18 -4.81 -6.79
CA LEU A 64 29.04 -5.04 -5.91
C LEU A 64 27.87 -4.11 -6.30
N SER A 65 28.14 -2.82 -6.49
CA SER A 65 27.15 -1.86 -6.94
C SER A 65 26.60 -2.20 -8.32
N SER A 66 27.45 -2.61 -9.26
CA SER A 66 27.04 -3.02 -10.62
C SER A 66 26.16 -4.26 -10.62
N SER A 67 26.53 -5.31 -9.87
CA SER A 67 25.75 -6.55 -9.77
C SER A 67 24.41 -6.33 -9.07
N THR A 68 24.40 -5.54 -7.99
CA THR A 68 23.17 -5.15 -7.27
C THR A 68 22.24 -4.36 -8.18
N ALA A 69 22.76 -3.37 -8.91
CA ALA A 69 21.97 -2.59 -9.86
C ALA A 69 21.37 -3.46 -10.97
N THR A 70 22.13 -4.44 -11.47
CA THR A 70 21.65 -5.41 -12.48
C THR A 70 20.52 -6.27 -11.94
N SER A 71 20.68 -6.83 -10.74
CA SER A 71 19.67 -7.68 -10.09
C SER A 71 18.36 -6.91 -9.82
N LEU A 72 18.47 -5.67 -9.35
CA LEU A 72 17.32 -4.78 -9.16
C LEU A 72 16.63 -4.43 -10.48
N LEU A 73 17.40 -4.17 -11.54
CA LEU A 73 16.83 -3.91 -12.86
C LEU A 73 16.01 -5.12 -13.34
N ASN A 74 16.57 -6.32 -13.24
CA ASN A 74 15.89 -7.56 -13.62
C ASN A 74 14.63 -7.80 -12.78
N SER A 75 14.69 -7.51 -11.48
CA SER A 75 13.54 -7.60 -10.58
C SER A 75 12.43 -6.64 -10.97
N ILE A 76 12.75 -5.40 -11.36
CA ILE A 76 11.76 -4.41 -11.81
C ILE A 76 11.07 -4.84 -13.12
N PHE A 77 11.80 -5.53 -14.00
CA PHE A 77 11.24 -6.08 -15.25
C PHE A 77 10.57 -7.45 -15.08
N SER A 78 10.57 -8.02 -13.88
CA SER A 78 9.92 -9.31 -13.65
C SER A 78 8.41 -9.19 -13.79
N HIS A 79 7.78 -10.25 -14.30
CA HIS A 79 6.32 -10.32 -14.40
C HIS A 79 5.66 -10.10 -13.03
N GLU A 80 6.22 -10.69 -11.98
CA GLU A 80 5.71 -10.60 -10.60
C GLU A 80 5.70 -9.15 -10.10
N PHE A 81 6.76 -8.38 -10.38
CA PHE A 81 6.84 -6.98 -9.97
C PHE A 81 5.84 -6.11 -10.74
N VAL A 82 5.80 -6.24 -12.07
CA VAL A 82 4.88 -5.47 -12.92
C VAL A 82 3.43 -5.76 -12.56
N PHE A 83 3.08 -7.04 -12.44
CA PHE A 83 1.75 -7.48 -12.03
C PHE A 83 1.42 -6.99 -10.62
N GLY A 84 2.35 -7.12 -9.67
CA GLY A 84 2.16 -6.70 -8.28
C GLY A 84 1.88 -5.20 -8.16
N ILE A 85 2.63 -4.37 -8.88
CA ILE A 85 2.41 -2.91 -8.88
C ILE A 85 1.04 -2.55 -9.46
N GLU A 86 0.61 -3.16 -10.57
CA GLU A 86 -0.70 -2.83 -11.14
C GLU A 86 -1.88 -3.40 -10.34
N LEU A 87 -1.71 -4.59 -9.73
CA LEU A 87 -2.68 -5.13 -8.80
C LEU A 87 -2.83 -4.20 -7.59
N LEU A 88 -1.72 -3.72 -7.01
CA LEU A 88 -1.74 -2.79 -5.88
C LEU A 88 -2.37 -1.46 -6.26
N LYS A 89 -2.04 -0.89 -7.43
CA LYS A 89 -2.67 0.35 -7.93
C LYS A 89 -4.18 0.18 -8.09
N THR A 90 -4.62 -0.96 -8.61
CA THR A 90 -6.04 -1.26 -8.81
C THR A 90 -6.78 -1.40 -7.47
N LEU A 91 -6.25 -2.21 -6.55
CA LEU A 91 -6.83 -2.45 -5.23
C LEU A 91 -6.88 -1.18 -4.39
N LEU A 92 -5.79 -0.41 -4.39
CA LEU A 92 -5.68 0.79 -3.57
C LEU A 92 -6.52 1.95 -4.12
N ARG A 93 -6.69 2.07 -5.44
CA ARG A 93 -7.62 3.06 -6.04
C ARG A 93 -9.07 2.84 -5.60
N TYR A 94 -9.50 1.57 -5.49
CA TYR A 94 -10.85 1.25 -5.02
C TYR A 94 -11.00 1.48 -3.52
N LYS A 95 -9.96 1.12 -2.75
CA LYS A 95 -9.95 1.27 -1.29
C LYS A 95 -9.79 2.71 -0.81
N SER A 96 -9.09 3.58 -1.55
CA SER A 96 -8.94 4.99 -1.19
C SER A 96 -10.26 5.75 -1.28
N SER A 97 -11.02 5.58 -2.37
CA SER A 97 -12.37 6.17 -2.52
C SER A 97 -13.28 5.75 -1.37
N LEU A 98 -13.33 4.45 -1.09
CA LEU A 98 -14.17 3.91 -0.03
C LEU A 98 -13.73 4.37 1.37
N SER A 99 -12.42 4.50 1.60
CA SER A 99 -11.85 4.98 2.86
C SER A 99 -12.13 6.46 3.09
N ASP A 100 -11.98 7.30 2.06
CA ASP A 100 -12.24 8.74 2.13
C ASP A 100 -13.74 9.02 2.32
N GLU A 101 -14.58 8.18 1.72
CA GLU A 101 -16.02 8.23 1.95
C GLU A 101 -16.36 7.85 3.41
N LEU A 102 -15.74 6.80 3.96
CA LEU A 102 -16.05 6.24 5.30
C LEU A 102 -15.47 7.00 6.50
N GLN A 103 -14.51 7.90 6.31
CA GLN A 103 -13.98 8.78 7.36
C GLN A 103 -14.95 9.94 7.70
#